data_AF-S7U2G7-F1
#
_entry.id   AF-S7U2G7-F1
#
_cell.length_a   1.000
_cell.length_b   1.000
_cell.length_c   1.000
_cell.angle_alpha   90.00
_cell.angle_beta   90.00
_cell.angle_gamma   90.00
#
_symmetry.space_group_name_H-M   'P 1'
#
loop_
_entity.id
_entity.type
_entity.pdbx_description
1 polymer ?
#
loop_
_entity_poly.entity_id
_entity_poly.type
_entity_poly.pdbx_seq_one_letter_code
_entity_poly.pdbx_strand_id
1 'polypeptide(L)'
;MSSRAPIGHLGIAGCSLHTNQGCKSFVCSSEIDPEFLYYTLKHRMADIQALGSGATFVEVSKSTLEAFEISFPKPIEKQRQIATRLKAQLAEADKARQAAEAQLRETTKLADAIVLDSIQYGRTTRHNLGEVLEEVKQGIGDSWADYPVLGATRDGLAPAKEPPGKKPERYKPVFPGTVFYNPMRILIGSIALVDDDDTPGITSPDYVALQGKKGVVDSRWFYCWLRSPLGEQCILSLARGAVRERMLFNRLAEGEIELPDFTIQQKASAALAALRPMRQAIESKLNDINLLPQKILAQAFEM
;
A
#
# COMPACT_ATOMS: atom_id res chain seq x y z
N MET A 1 8.04 17.94 -20.52
CA MET A 1 6.85 17.11 -20.22
C MET A 1 6.92 15.82 -21.02
N SER A 2 6.58 14.66 -20.46
CA SER A 2 6.36 13.44 -21.27
C SER A 2 5.07 13.56 -22.09
N SER A 3 5.14 13.34 -23.41
CA SER A 3 3.97 13.31 -24.30
C SER A 3 3.34 11.94 -24.45
N ARG A 4 3.97 10.88 -23.94
CA ARG A 4 3.47 9.51 -24.03
C ARG A 4 4.08 8.63 -22.94
N ALA A 5 3.42 7.50 -22.67
CA ALA A 5 3.91 6.40 -21.85
C ALA A 5 4.51 6.76 -20.46
N PRO A 6 3.74 7.38 -19.53
CA PRO A 6 2.44 8.03 -19.69
C PRO A 6 2.59 9.54 -19.96
N ILE A 7 1.52 10.17 -20.46
CA ILE A 7 1.44 11.63 -20.62
C ILE A 7 1.48 12.30 -19.24
N GLY A 8 2.28 13.36 -19.10
CA GLY A 8 2.11 14.32 -18.02
C GLY A 8 3.20 14.38 -16.95
N HIS A 9 4.30 13.65 -17.11
CA HIS A 9 5.46 13.87 -16.25
C HIS A 9 6.09 15.22 -16.58
N LEU A 10 6.06 16.14 -15.61
CA LEU A 10 6.60 17.49 -15.72
C LEU A 10 7.89 17.62 -14.92
N GLY A 11 8.83 18.40 -15.47
CA GLY A 11 10.07 18.77 -14.79
C GLY A 11 10.58 20.09 -15.34
N ILE A 12 11.25 20.86 -14.49
CA ILE A 12 12.00 22.06 -14.87
C ILE A 12 13.46 21.65 -14.99
N ALA A 13 14.08 21.96 -16.13
CA ALA A 13 15.49 21.67 -16.34
C ALA A 13 16.35 22.55 -15.41
N GLY A 14 17.09 21.92 -14.49
CA GLY A 14 18.05 22.62 -13.62
C GLY A 14 19.42 22.84 -14.27
N CYS A 15 19.67 22.20 -15.41
CA CYS A 15 20.90 22.30 -16.20
C CYS A 15 20.59 22.03 -17.68
N SER A 16 21.57 22.30 -18.55
CA SER A 16 21.49 21.93 -19.96
C SER A 16 21.34 20.41 -20.12
N LEU A 17 20.34 19.99 -20.89
CA LEU A 17 20.02 18.58 -21.10
C LEU A 17 19.46 18.35 -22.50
N HIS A 18 19.42 17.08 -22.92
CA HIS A 18 18.76 16.64 -24.15
C HIS A 18 17.55 15.77 -23.79
N THR A 19 16.46 15.90 -24.55
CA THR A 19 15.26 15.06 -24.38
C THR A 19 15.04 14.19 -25.61
N ASN A 20 14.44 13.02 -25.43
CA ASN A 20 14.01 12.18 -26.54
C ASN A 20 12.67 12.68 -27.15
N GLN A 21 12.20 12.03 -28.21
CA GLN A 21 10.97 12.37 -28.94
C GLN A 21 9.68 12.22 -28.12
N GLY A 22 9.71 11.43 -27.05
CA GLY A 22 8.61 11.24 -26.12
C GLY A 22 8.46 12.39 -25.12
N CYS A 23 9.28 13.44 -25.25
CA CYS A 23 9.20 14.64 -24.46
C CYS A 23 8.83 15.85 -25.32
N LYS A 24 8.08 16.79 -24.75
CA LYS A 24 7.86 18.14 -25.27
C LYS A 24 8.49 19.13 -24.31
N SER A 25 9.33 19.99 -24.87
CA SER A 25 10.07 21.02 -24.14
C SER A 25 9.40 22.36 -24.36
N PHE A 26 9.23 23.13 -23.29
CA PHE A 26 8.62 24.45 -23.31
C PHE A 26 9.72 25.47 -23.01
N VAL A 27 9.93 26.42 -23.93
CA VAL A 27 10.84 27.55 -23.73
C VAL A 27 9.97 28.80 -23.61
N CYS A 28 10.00 29.41 -22.43
CA CYS A 28 9.13 30.54 -22.11
C CYS A 28 9.66 31.84 -22.75
N SER A 29 8.74 32.70 -23.22
CA SER A 29 9.05 34.08 -23.56
C SER A 29 9.19 34.93 -22.30
N SER A 30 9.50 36.23 -22.45
CA SER A 30 9.54 37.17 -21.32
C SER A 30 8.17 37.46 -20.68
N GLU A 31 7.08 37.01 -21.29
CA GLU A 31 5.71 37.26 -20.81
C GLU A 31 5.23 36.23 -19.77
N ILE A 32 5.90 35.07 -19.68
CA ILE A 32 5.49 33.98 -18.80
C ILE A 32 6.64 33.46 -17.97
N ASP A 33 6.40 33.35 -16.67
CA ASP A 33 7.36 32.81 -15.73
C ASP A 33 7.41 31.26 -15.86
N PRO A 34 8.59 30.65 -15.99
CA PRO A 34 8.70 29.19 -16.16
C PRO A 34 8.14 28.37 -15.00
N GLU A 35 8.26 28.83 -13.75
CA GLU A 35 7.69 28.11 -12.60
C GLU A 35 6.16 28.26 -12.58
N PHE A 36 5.64 29.44 -12.93
CA PHE A 36 4.20 29.65 -13.09
C PHE A 36 3.61 28.74 -14.19
N LEU A 37 4.26 28.66 -15.36
CA LEU A 37 3.84 27.75 -16.43
C LEU A 37 3.87 26.30 -15.96
N TYR A 38 4.92 25.88 -15.24
CA TYR A 38 5.00 24.54 -14.67
C TYR A 38 3.78 24.19 -13.81
N TYR A 39 3.39 25.08 -12.88
CA TYR A 39 2.23 24.84 -12.03
C TYR A 39 0.90 24.90 -12.78
N THR A 40 0.79 25.78 -13.78
CA THR A 40 -0.38 25.86 -14.66
C THR A 40 -0.58 24.55 -15.43
N LEU A 41 0.48 24.04 -16.05
CA LEU A 41 0.44 22.74 -16.74
C LEU A 41 0.15 21.59 -15.78
N LYS A 42 0.67 21.64 -14.55
CA LYS A 42 0.38 20.64 -13.52
C LYS A 42 -1.11 20.64 -13.13
N HIS A 43 -1.71 21.81 -12.97
CA HIS A 43 -3.14 21.95 -12.69
C HIS A 43 -4.01 21.48 -13.87
N ARG A 44 -3.64 21.85 -15.09
CA ARG A 44 -4.37 21.51 -16.33
C ARG A 44 -4.05 20.12 -16.90
N MET A 45 -3.36 19.27 -16.12
CA MET A 45 -2.83 18.00 -16.64
C MET A 45 -3.92 17.02 -17.07
N ALA A 46 -5.05 16.99 -16.35
CA ALA A 46 -6.19 16.14 -16.71
C ALA A 46 -6.75 16.53 -18.09
N ASP A 47 -6.89 17.83 -18.37
CA ASP A 47 -7.33 18.35 -19.67
C ASP A 47 -6.35 17.96 -20.77
N ILE A 48 -5.04 18.11 -20.51
CA ILE A 48 -3.99 17.76 -21.47
C ILE A 48 -4.02 16.25 -21.78
N GLN A 49 -4.20 15.40 -20.76
CA GLN A 49 -4.31 13.96 -20.94
C GLN A 49 -5.55 13.57 -21.75
N ALA A 50 -6.68 14.28 -21.57
CA ALA A 50 -7.91 14.06 -22.33
C ALA A 50 -7.78 14.41 -23.82
N LEU A 51 -6.82 15.28 -24.18
CA LEU A 51 -6.47 15.59 -25.57
C LEU A 51 -5.56 14.53 -26.21
N GLY A 52 -5.12 13.54 -25.43
CA GLY A 52 -4.33 12.42 -25.92
C GLY A 52 -5.10 11.59 -26.96
N SER A 53 -4.40 11.18 -28.02
CA SER A 53 -4.98 10.38 -29.11
C SER A 53 -4.13 9.16 -29.42
N GLY A 54 -4.73 8.14 -30.04
CA GLY A 54 -4.06 6.88 -30.42
C GLY A 54 -4.66 5.65 -29.72
N ALA A 55 -4.84 4.57 -30.48
CA ALA A 55 -5.49 3.34 -30.00
C ALA A 55 -4.60 2.44 -29.12
N THR A 56 -3.29 2.40 -29.40
CA THR A 56 -2.33 1.52 -28.70
C THR A 56 -1.44 2.28 -27.71
N PHE A 57 -1.02 3.49 -28.06
CA PHE A 57 -0.28 4.39 -27.18
C PHE A 57 -0.88 5.78 -27.27
N VAL A 58 -1.46 6.23 -26.16
CA VAL A 58 -2.02 7.58 -26.07
C VAL A 58 -0.86 8.57 -26.04
N GLU A 59 -0.88 9.53 -26.98
CA GLU A 59 0.12 10.59 -27.11
C GLU A 59 -0.55 11.95 -27.32
N VAL A 60 0.06 13.01 -26.75
CA VAL A 60 -0.31 14.40 -27.06
C VAL A 60 0.69 14.98 -28.05
N SER A 61 0.18 15.41 -29.21
CA SER A 61 1.01 15.97 -30.27
C SER A 61 1.52 17.38 -29.94
N LYS A 62 2.55 17.84 -30.67
CA LYS A 62 3.06 19.21 -30.52
C LYS A 62 1.98 20.24 -30.89
N SER A 63 1.28 20.06 -32.00
CA SER A 63 0.25 20.99 -32.47
C SER A 63 -0.93 21.09 -31.49
N THR A 64 -1.32 19.96 -30.88
CA THR A 64 -2.34 19.94 -29.83
C THR A 64 -1.95 20.80 -28.63
N LEU A 65 -0.68 20.74 -28.20
CA LEU A 65 -0.19 21.55 -27.09
C LEU A 65 -0.03 23.04 -27.46
N GLU A 66 0.36 23.35 -28.70
CA GLU A 66 0.44 24.74 -29.18
C GLU A 66 -0.94 25.40 -29.27
N ALA A 67 -1.98 24.61 -29.55
CA ALA A 67 -3.37 25.08 -29.55
C ALA A 67 -3.99 25.11 -28.14
N PHE A 68 -3.30 24.63 -27.10
CA PHE A 68 -3.83 24.59 -25.75
C PHE A 68 -3.77 25.96 -25.09
N GLU A 69 -4.93 26.56 -24.86
CA GLU A 69 -5.03 27.90 -24.27
C GLU A 69 -4.88 27.87 -22.74
N ILE A 70 -4.04 28.78 -22.24
CA ILE A 70 -3.88 29.04 -20.81
C ILE A 70 -4.14 30.52 -20.52
N SER A 71 -4.84 30.79 -19.42
CA SER A 71 -5.01 32.14 -18.89
C SER A 71 -3.93 32.42 -17.85
N PHE A 72 -3.33 33.61 -17.90
CA PHE A 72 -2.29 34.01 -16.97
C PHE A 72 -2.30 35.52 -16.71
N PRO A 73 -1.89 35.99 -15.51
CA PRO A 73 -1.81 37.41 -15.24
C PRO A 73 -0.67 38.04 -16.04
N LYS A 74 -0.96 39.15 -16.74
CA LYS A 74 0.03 39.87 -17.56
C LYS A 74 1.28 40.33 -16.77
N PRO A 75 1.18 40.82 -15.51
CA PRO A 75 2.38 41.18 -14.76
C PRO A 75 3.19 39.95 -14.34
N ILE A 76 4.43 39.87 -14.82
CA ILE A 76 5.35 38.75 -14.51
C ILE A 76 5.58 38.59 -13.00
N GLU A 77 5.61 39.70 -12.25
CA GLU A 77 5.75 39.66 -10.79
C GLU A 77 4.58 38.97 -10.09
N LYS A 78 3.36 39.11 -10.62
CA LYS A 78 2.19 38.40 -10.06
C LYS A 78 2.30 36.89 -10.32
N GLN A 79 2.80 36.49 -11.48
CA GLN A 79 3.07 35.08 -11.79
C GLN A 79 4.11 34.50 -10.82
N ARG A 80 5.22 35.22 -10.60
CA ARG A 80 6.29 34.84 -9.65
C ARG A 80 5.78 34.69 -8.23
N GLN A 81 4.92 35.61 -7.78
CA GLN A 81 4.30 35.54 -6.46
C GLN A 81 3.42 34.28 -6.31
N ILE A 82 2.58 33.99 -7.31
CA ILE A 82 1.75 32.78 -7.33
C ILE A 82 2.62 31.53 -7.32
N ALA A 83 3.62 31.46 -8.19
CA ALA A 83 4.54 30.32 -8.29
C ALA A 83 5.30 30.09 -6.97
N THR A 84 5.82 31.17 -6.36
CA THR A 84 6.52 31.10 -5.07
C THR A 84 5.61 30.57 -3.96
N ARG A 85 4.37 31.06 -3.88
CA ARG A 85 3.38 30.58 -2.91
C ARG A 85 3.06 29.10 -3.12
N LEU A 86 2.77 28.70 -4.36
CA LEU A 86 2.48 27.31 -4.72
C LEU A 86 3.64 26.37 -4.39
N LYS A 87 4.88 26.79 -4.72
CA LYS A 87 6.10 26.06 -4.40
C LYS A 87 6.22 25.81 -2.90
N ALA A 88 6.03 26.84 -2.08
CA ALA A 88 6.09 26.73 -0.63
C ALA A 88 4.99 25.81 -0.07
N GLN A 89 3.74 25.96 -0.52
CA GLN A 89 2.62 25.14 -0.05
C GLN A 89 2.76 23.66 -0.44
N LEU A 90 3.20 23.39 -1.68
CA LEU A 90 3.42 22.02 -2.16
C LEU A 90 4.63 21.37 -1.48
N ALA A 91 5.69 22.13 -1.19
CA ALA A 91 6.82 21.63 -0.42
C ALA A 91 6.43 21.25 1.01
N GLU A 92 5.57 22.04 1.66
CA GLU A 92 5.07 21.70 3.00
C GLU A 92 4.15 20.48 2.99
N ALA A 93 3.29 20.35 1.97
CA ALA A 93 2.47 19.14 1.79
C ALA A 93 3.33 17.88 1.59
N ASP A 94 4.41 17.98 0.80
CA ASP A 94 5.33 16.85 0.60
C ASP A 94 6.11 16.50 1.88
N LYS A 95 6.56 17.51 2.63
CA LYS A 95 7.19 17.30 3.95
C LYS A 95 6.23 16.60 4.93
N ALA A 96 4.97 17.01 4.97
CA ALA A 96 3.94 16.37 5.78
C ALA A 96 3.69 14.92 5.35
N ARG A 97 3.67 14.64 4.04
CA ARG A 97 3.57 13.28 3.48
C ARG A 97 4.73 12.40 3.92
N GLN A 98 5.97 12.87 3.74
CA GLN A 98 7.17 12.16 4.15
C GLN A 98 7.20 11.87 5.65
N ALA A 99 6.74 12.82 6.47
CA ALA A 99 6.63 12.64 7.92
C ALA A 99 5.58 11.57 8.29
N ALA A 100 4.41 11.56 7.65
CA ALA A 100 3.40 10.53 7.86
C ALA A 100 3.87 9.14 7.41
N GLU A 101 4.53 9.04 6.25
CA GLU A 101 5.15 7.80 5.79
C GLU A 101 6.25 7.30 6.74
N ALA A 102 7.04 8.21 7.33
CA ALA A 102 8.01 7.87 8.36
C ALA A 102 7.34 7.33 9.62
N GLN A 103 6.26 7.96 10.08
CA GLN A 103 5.48 7.46 11.21
C GLN A 103 4.94 6.05 10.95
N LEU A 104 4.43 5.75 9.75
CA LEU A 104 4.02 4.38 9.40
C LEU A 104 5.19 3.39 9.50
N ARG A 105 6.38 3.75 8.99
CA ARG A 105 7.57 2.90 9.11
C ARG A 105 7.95 2.65 10.57
N GLU A 106 7.88 3.66 11.43
CA GLU A 106 8.18 3.50 12.85
C GLU A 106 7.13 2.61 13.56
N THR A 107 5.85 2.67 13.18
CA THR A 107 4.84 1.72 13.72
C THR A 107 5.14 0.28 13.34
N THR A 108 5.63 0.02 12.11
CA THR A 108 6.08 -1.32 11.71
C THR A 108 7.27 -1.77 12.53
N LYS A 109 8.30 -0.92 12.70
CA LYS A 109 9.47 -1.24 13.53
C LYS A 109 9.10 -1.52 14.98
N LEU A 110 8.15 -0.77 15.54
CA LEU A 110 7.68 -0.99 16.90
C LEU A 110 6.96 -2.35 17.02
N ALA A 111 6.14 -2.72 16.02
CA ALA A 111 5.53 -4.05 15.99
C ALA A 111 6.59 -5.16 15.91
N ASP A 112 7.61 -5.00 15.08
CA ASP A 112 8.73 -5.95 14.98
C ASP A 112 9.50 -6.06 16.31
N ALA A 113 9.75 -4.93 16.98
CA ALA A 113 10.41 -4.88 18.27
C ALA A 113 9.59 -5.58 19.36
N ILE A 114 8.26 -5.39 19.40
CA ILE A 114 7.38 -6.08 20.35
C ILE A 114 7.45 -7.60 20.16
N VAL A 115 7.44 -8.08 18.91
CA VAL A 115 7.61 -9.51 18.61
C VAL A 115 8.99 -10.00 19.07
N LEU A 116 10.05 -9.28 18.71
CA LEU A 116 11.42 -9.67 19.07
C LEU A 116 11.63 -9.72 20.58
N ASP A 117 11.19 -8.70 21.32
CA ASP A 117 11.30 -8.63 22.78
C ASP A 117 10.55 -9.78 23.44
N SER A 118 9.38 -10.16 22.90
CA SER A 118 8.61 -11.30 23.43
C SER A 118 9.35 -12.62 23.32
N ILE A 119 10.24 -12.77 22.32
CA ILE A 119 11.07 -13.95 22.10
C ILE A 119 12.36 -13.84 22.93
N GLN A 120 13.03 -12.69 22.91
CA GLN A 120 14.33 -12.49 23.54
C GLN A 120 14.27 -12.54 25.07
N TYR A 121 13.23 -11.94 25.66
CA TYR A 121 13.04 -11.88 27.11
C TYR A 121 12.00 -12.87 27.63
N GLY A 122 11.31 -13.56 26.72
CA GLY A 122 10.42 -14.65 27.07
C GLY A 122 11.17 -15.96 27.25
N ARG A 123 10.59 -16.87 28.04
CA ARG A 123 10.99 -18.27 27.97
C ARG A 123 10.40 -18.86 26.69
N THR A 124 11.25 -19.33 25.79
CA THR A 124 10.84 -19.85 24.48
C THR A 124 11.07 -21.35 24.37
N THR A 125 10.25 -22.00 23.54
CA THR A 125 10.44 -23.38 23.08
C THR A 125 10.34 -23.40 21.57
N ARG A 126 11.15 -24.22 20.90
CA ARG A 126 11.13 -24.36 19.44
C ARG A 126 10.07 -25.38 19.02
N HIS A 127 9.31 -25.05 17.99
CA HIS A 127 8.26 -25.90 17.43
C HIS A 127 8.25 -25.87 15.91
N ASN A 128 7.73 -26.94 15.29
CA ASN A 128 7.32 -26.87 13.89
C ASN A 128 5.98 -26.12 13.78
N LEU A 129 5.83 -25.28 12.76
CA LEU A 129 4.61 -24.52 12.53
C LEU A 129 3.38 -25.43 12.37
N GLY A 130 3.52 -26.59 11.72
CA GLY A 130 2.44 -27.56 11.58
C GLY A 130 1.95 -28.19 12.90
N GLU A 131 2.78 -28.18 13.94
CA GLU A 131 2.41 -28.70 15.26
C GLU A 131 1.58 -27.71 16.07
N VAL A 132 1.72 -26.42 15.81
CA VAL A 132 1.17 -25.34 16.63
C VAL A 132 0.12 -24.47 15.91
N LEU A 133 -0.05 -24.68 14.60
CA LEU A 133 -1.09 -24.03 13.78
C LEU A 133 -2.15 -25.03 13.30
N GLU A 134 -3.34 -24.52 13.00
CA GLU A 134 -4.45 -25.26 12.41
C GLU A 134 -4.88 -24.62 11.09
N GLU A 135 -4.91 -25.38 10.00
CA GLU A 135 -5.38 -24.91 8.69
C GLU A 135 -6.90 -24.97 8.56
N VAL A 136 -7.50 -23.89 8.09
CA VAL A 136 -8.91 -23.84 7.70
C VAL A 136 -9.06 -24.40 6.29
N LYS A 137 -9.44 -25.68 6.20
CA LYS A 137 -9.64 -26.39 4.93
C LYS A 137 -11.08 -26.40 4.44
N GLN A 138 -12.04 -26.39 5.37
CA GLN A 138 -13.45 -26.54 5.04
C GLN A 138 -14.02 -25.22 4.50
N GLY A 139 -14.84 -25.31 3.45
CA GLY A 139 -15.60 -24.17 2.95
C GLY A 139 -16.76 -23.81 3.87
N ILE A 140 -17.24 -22.57 3.78
CA ILE A 140 -18.35 -22.03 4.55
C ILE A 140 -19.70 -22.74 4.26
N GLY A 141 -19.84 -23.37 3.09
CA GLY A 141 -21.08 -24.03 2.69
C GLY A 141 -22.18 -23.04 2.28
N ASP A 142 -23.44 -23.40 2.53
CA ASP A 142 -24.62 -22.66 2.05
C ASP A 142 -24.77 -21.27 2.66
N SER A 143 -24.16 -21.02 3.83
CA SER A 143 -24.14 -19.71 4.50
C SER A 143 -23.17 -18.70 3.88
N TRP A 144 -22.56 -19.01 2.72
CA TRP A 144 -21.57 -18.11 2.10
C TRP A 144 -22.10 -16.70 1.85
N ALA A 145 -23.40 -16.56 1.57
CA ALA A 145 -24.04 -15.28 1.25
C ALA A 145 -24.17 -14.35 2.47
N ASP A 146 -24.04 -14.89 3.69
CA ASP A 146 -24.12 -14.12 4.93
C ASP A 146 -22.83 -13.33 5.24
N TYR A 147 -21.76 -13.61 4.49
CA TYR A 147 -20.42 -13.11 4.78
C TYR A 147 -19.81 -12.31 3.62
N PRO A 148 -19.15 -11.17 3.89
CA PRO A 148 -18.40 -10.45 2.87
C PRO A 148 -17.17 -11.25 2.42
N VAL A 149 -16.75 -11.03 1.17
CA VAL A 149 -15.50 -11.60 0.67
C VAL A 149 -14.32 -10.72 1.07
N LEU A 150 -13.36 -11.32 1.75
CA LEU A 150 -12.16 -10.68 2.25
C LEU A 150 -10.92 -11.19 1.51
N GLY A 151 -9.99 -10.27 1.24
CA GLY A 151 -8.69 -10.51 0.65
C GLY A 151 -7.56 -10.04 1.56
N ALA A 152 -6.32 -10.39 1.17
CA ALA A 152 -5.12 -9.92 1.84
C ALA A 152 -4.28 -9.05 0.90
N THR A 153 -3.84 -7.91 1.39
CA THR A 153 -2.97 -6.97 0.68
C THR A 153 -1.66 -6.80 1.45
N ARG A 154 -0.73 -6.02 0.89
CA ARG A 154 0.49 -5.62 1.61
C ARG A 154 0.16 -4.89 2.92
N ASP A 155 -0.95 -4.17 2.97
CA ASP A 155 -1.38 -3.38 4.13
C ASP A 155 -2.27 -4.17 5.09
N GLY A 156 -2.55 -5.45 4.80
CA GLY A 156 -3.33 -6.34 5.65
C GLY A 156 -4.70 -6.67 5.06
N LEU A 157 -5.69 -6.80 5.95
CA LEU A 157 -7.08 -7.15 5.61
C LEU A 157 -7.71 -6.09 4.69
N ALA A 158 -8.38 -6.53 3.63
CA ALA A 158 -9.13 -5.64 2.77
C ALA A 158 -10.38 -6.35 2.18
N PRO A 159 -11.43 -5.60 1.81
CA PRO A 159 -12.50 -6.14 1.00
C PRO A 159 -11.95 -6.68 -0.33
N ALA A 160 -12.47 -7.82 -0.78
CA ALA A 160 -12.18 -8.28 -2.13
C ALA A 160 -12.78 -7.33 -3.17
N LYS A 161 -12.03 -7.06 -4.24
CA LYS A 161 -12.49 -6.21 -5.35
C LYS A 161 -13.50 -6.90 -6.25
N GLU A 162 -13.43 -8.23 -6.29
CA GLU A 162 -14.25 -9.06 -7.15
C GLU A 162 -15.27 -9.83 -6.31
N PRO A 163 -16.48 -10.07 -6.85
CA PRO A 163 -17.46 -10.91 -6.19
C PRO A 163 -16.97 -12.37 -6.06
N PRO A 164 -17.64 -13.20 -5.23
CA PRO A 164 -17.36 -14.62 -5.17
C PRO A 164 -17.40 -15.29 -6.56
N GLY A 165 -16.52 -16.27 -6.78
CA GLY A 165 -16.49 -17.07 -7.99
C GLY A 165 -17.66 -18.05 -8.11
N LYS A 166 -17.60 -18.96 -9.10
CA LYS A 166 -18.69 -19.90 -9.45
C LYS A 166 -19.09 -20.92 -8.36
N LYS A 167 -18.26 -21.09 -7.32
CA LYS A 167 -18.46 -22.06 -6.23
C LYS A 167 -18.23 -21.40 -4.87
N PRO A 168 -19.06 -20.41 -4.50
CA PRO A 168 -18.86 -19.62 -3.30
C PRO A 168 -18.93 -20.44 -2.01
N GLU A 169 -19.64 -21.59 -2.01
CA GLU A 169 -19.72 -22.53 -0.90
C GLU A 169 -18.35 -23.12 -0.50
N ARG A 170 -17.36 -23.07 -1.40
CA ARG A 170 -15.99 -23.53 -1.14
C ARG A 170 -15.10 -22.47 -0.47
N TYR A 171 -15.53 -21.22 -0.45
CA TYR A 171 -14.75 -20.15 0.18
C TYR A 171 -14.55 -20.46 1.66
N LYS A 172 -13.36 -20.17 2.16
CA LYS A 172 -12.96 -20.53 3.53
C LYS A 172 -13.48 -19.48 4.51
N PRO A 173 -14.09 -19.86 5.64
CA PRO A 173 -14.44 -18.91 6.69
C PRO A 173 -13.16 -18.24 7.24
N VAL A 174 -13.20 -16.92 7.39
CA VAL A 174 -12.15 -16.14 8.04
C VAL A 174 -12.79 -15.30 9.13
N PHE A 175 -12.75 -15.83 10.35
CA PHE A 175 -13.35 -15.25 11.56
C PHE A 175 -12.26 -14.68 12.47
N PRO A 176 -12.61 -13.91 13.53
CA PRO A 176 -11.64 -13.37 14.47
C PRO A 176 -10.58 -14.41 14.89
N GLY A 177 -9.31 -14.02 14.77
CA GLY A 177 -8.15 -14.89 14.98
C GLY A 177 -7.69 -15.66 13.74
N THR A 178 -8.35 -15.52 12.58
CA THR A 178 -7.91 -16.16 11.33
C THR A 178 -6.85 -15.33 10.62
N VAL A 179 -5.68 -15.94 10.41
CA VAL A 179 -4.63 -15.41 9.55
C VAL A 179 -4.75 -16.07 8.20
N PHE A 180 -4.73 -15.29 7.12
CA PHE A 180 -4.78 -15.85 5.77
C PHE A 180 -3.92 -15.04 4.81
N TYR A 181 -3.37 -15.72 3.80
CA TYR A 181 -2.42 -15.12 2.89
C TYR A 181 -2.51 -15.72 1.50
N ASN A 182 -2.11 -14.93 0.49
CA ASN A 182 -2.00 -15.42 -0.87
C ASN A 182 -0.69 -16.22 -1.03
N PRO A 183 -0.74 -17.53 -1.33
CA PRO A 183 0.46 -18.36 -1.39
C PRO A 183 1.47 -17.95 -2.47
N MET A 184 1.04 -17.19 -3.48
CA MET A 184 1.89 -16.65 -4.55
C MET A 184 2.52 -15.30 -4.19
N ARG A 185 2.03 -14.62 -3.16
CA ARG A 185 2.39 -13.23 -2.84
C ARG A 185 2.74 -13.02 -1.37
N ILE A 186 3.01 -14.11 -0.64
CA ILE A 186 3.32 -14.06 0.79
C ILE A 186 4.53 -13.17 1.08
N LEU A 187 5.60 -13.25 0.26
CA LEU A 187 6.81 -12.42 0.39
C LEU A 187 6.58 -10.94 0.06
N ILE A 188 5.53 -10.61 -0.69
CA ILE A 188 5.12 -9.20 -0.92
C ILE A 188 4.28 -8.69 0.27
N GLY A 189 4.05 -9.53 1.28
CA GLY A 189 3.28 -9.21 2.48
C GLY A 189 1.77 -9.30 2.29
N SER A 190 1.28 -10.03 1.28
CA SER A 190 -0.16 -10.29 1.06
C SER A 190 -0.69 -11.28 2.10
N ILE A 191 -0.72 -10.82 3.35
CA ILE A 191 -1.06 -11.56 4.57
C ILE A 191 -2.03 -10.67 5.36
N ALA A 192 -3.14 -11.24 5.81
CA ALA A 192 -4.17 -10.56 6.58
C ALA A 192 -4.50 -11.34 7.86
N LEU A 193 -4.99 -10.61 8.85
CA LEU A 193 -5.61 -11.11 10.06
C LEU A 193 -7.04 -10.57 10.08
N VAL A 194 -8.02 -11.42 10.38
CA VAL A 194 -9.33 -10.95 10.86
C VAL A 194 -9.20 -10.78 12.37
N ASP A 195 -9.17 -9.52 12.81
CA ASP A 195 -8.97 -9.16 14.21
C ASP A 195 -10.31 -9.21 14.99
N ASP A 196 -10.28 -9.00 16.31
CA ASP A 196 -11.45 -9.13 17.21
C ASP A 196 -12.56 -8.11 16.89
N ASP A 197 -12.18 -6.93 16.41
CA ASP A 197 -13.05 -5.82 16.01
C ASP A 197 -13.38 -5.82 14.50
N ASP A 198 -12.83 -6.77 13.73
CA ASP A 198 -13.14 -6.88 12.30
C ASP A 198 -14.45 -7.63 12.04
N THR A 199 -15.09 -7.28 10.93
CA THR A 199 -16.25 -8.03 10.44
C THR A 199 -15.78 -9.42 9.96
N PRO A 200 -16.34 -10.53 10.49
CA PRO A 200 -16.06 -11.86 9.98
C PRO A 200 -16.41 -11.98 8.50
N GLY A 201 -15.70 -12.82 7.77
CA GLY A 201 -15.91 -12.96 6.32
C GLY A 201 -15.55 -14.31 5.77
N ILE A 202 -15.43 -14.37 4.45
CA ILE A 202 -14.98 -15.54 3.70
C ILE A 202 -13.85 -15.16 2.74
N THR A 203 -12.91 -16.06 2.49
CA THR A 203 -11.82 -15.83 1.53
C THR A 203 -11.76 -16.90 0.46
N SER A 204 -11.17 -16.58 -0.69
CA SER A 204 -11.07 -17.51 -1.82
C SER A 204 -10.35 -18.80 -1.41
N PRO A 205 -10.77 -19.97 -1.93
CA PRO A 205 -10.10 -21.26 -1.68
C PRO A 205 -8.60 -21.25 -2.00
N ASP A 206 -8.16 -20.35 -2.91
CA ASP A 206 -6.77 -20.18 -3.33
C ASP A 206 -5.87 -19.57 -2.24
N TYR A 207 -6.46 -18.92 -1.23
CA TYR A 207 -5.73 -18.46 -0.06
C TYR A 207 -5.45 -19.62 0.90
N VAL A 208 -4.33 -19.56 1.59
CA VAL A 208 -4.13 -20.36 2.80
C VAL A 208 -4.74 -19.58 3.96
N ALA A 209 -5.58 -20.23 4.77
CA ALA A 209 -6.17 -19.68 5.97
C ALA A 209 -5.86 -20.60 7.15
N LEU A 210 -5.45 -20.03 8.27
CA LEU A 210 -4.96 -20.76 9.43
C LEU A 210 -5.21 -19.99 10.73
N GLN A 211 -5.10 -20.68 11.86
CA GLN A 211 -5.17 -20.11 13.20
C GLN A 211 -4.08 -20.71 14.09
N GLY A 212 -3.71 -19.97 15.14
CA GLY A 212 -2.93 -20.54 16.23
C GLY A 212 -3.76 -21.55 17.02
N LYS A 213 -3.15 -22.68 17.41
CA LYS A 213 -3.82 -23.63 18.31
C LYS A 213 -4.15 -22.93 19.63
N LYS A 214 -5.39 -23.10 20.08
CA LYS A 214 -5.91 -22.42 21.27
C LYS A 214 -5.04 -22.70 22.50
N GLY A 215 -4.57 -21.64 23.17
CA GLY A 215 -3.71 -21.73 24.34
C GLY A 215 -2.24 -22.06 24.03
N VAL A 216 -1.88 -22.22 22.76
CA VAL A 216 -0.51 -22.50 22.30
C VAL A 216 0.03 -21.29 21.55
N VAL A 217 -0.70 -20.81 20.54
CA VAL A 217 -0.29 -19.68 19.70
C VAL A 217 -1.38 -18.62 19.68
N ASP A 218 -1.03 -17.38 20.01
CA ASP A 218 -1.89 -16.22 19.81
C ASP A 218 -1.81 -15.80 18.33
N SER A 219 -2.95 -15.82 17.63
CA SER A 219 -2.97 -15.56 16.18
C SER A 219 -2.51 -14.16 15.78
N ARG A 220 -2.75 -13.13 16.62
CA ARG A 220 -2.34 -11.76 16.31
C ARG A 220 -0.83 -11.61 16.48
N TRP A 221 -0.29 -12.17 17.55
CA TRP A 221 1.16 -12.28 17.71
C TRP A 221 1.80 -13.03 16.54
N PHE A 222 1.24 -14.18 16.15
CA PHE A 222 1.73 -14.96 15.01
C PHE A 222 1.65 -14.19 13.69
N TYR A 223 0.55 -13.47 13.45
CA TYR A 223 0.40 -12.60 12.29
C TYR A 223 1.52 -11.55 12.20
N CYS A 224 1.83 -10.90 13.32
CA CYS A 224 2.92 -9.93 13.38
C CYS A 224 4.29 -10.61 13.23
N TRP A 225 4.51 -11.77 13.85
CA TRP A 225 5.73 -12.56 13.66
C TRP A 225 5.95 -12.96 12.20
N LEU A 226 4.91 -13.46 11.53
CA LEU A 226 4.98 -13.90 10.13
C LEU A 226 5.35 -12.76 9.17
N ARG A 227 4.98 -11.53 9.54
CA ARG A 227 5.28 -10.30 8.79
C ARG A 227 6.58 -9.62 9.21
N SER A 228 7.19 -10.04 10.31
CA SER A 228 8.46 -9.51 10.82
C SER A 228 9.65 -10.06 10.02
N PRO A 229 10.86 -9.51 10.20
CA PRO A 229 12.08 -10.06 9.60
C PRO A 229 12.31 -11.55 9.92
N LEU A 230 11.87 -12.04 11.08
CA LEU A 230 11.98 -13.45 11.46
C LEU A 230 11.06 -14.33 10.60
N GLY A 231 9.81 -13.91 10.43
CA GLY A 231 8.84 -14.60 9.57
C GLY A 231 9.26 -14.57 8.10
N GLU A 232 9.76 -13.43 7.61
CA GLU A 232 10.30 -13.31 6.26
C GLU A 232 11.48 -14.28 6.03
N GLN A 233 12.42 -14.37 6.98
CA GLN A 233 13.53 -15.32 6.91
C GLN A 233 13.05 -16.78 6.90
N CYS A 234 12.03 -17.12 7.69
CA CYS A 234 11.41 -18.45 7.69
C CYS A 234 10.78 -18.76 6.32
N ILE A 235 9.99 -17.84 5.77
CA ILE A 235 9.37 -18.02 4.45
C ILE A 235 10.44 -18.16 3.36
N LEU A 236 11.49 -17.33 3.41
CA LEU A 236 12.61 -17.37 2.45
C LEU A 236 13.43 -18.65 2.54
N SER A 237 13.59 -19.24 3.73
CA SER A 237 14.32 -20.50 3.89
C SER A 237 13.53 -21.67 3.31
N LEU A 238 12.21 -21.67 3.50
CA LEU A 238 11.29 -22.64 2.91
C LEU A 238 11.14 -22.48 1.40
N ALA A 239 11.36 -21.27 0.87
CA ALA A 239 11.24 -20.97 -0.55
C ALA A 239 12.51 -21.26 -1.38
N ARG A 240 13.54 -21.90 -0.81
CA ARG A 240 14.78 -22.19 -1.55
C ARG A 240 14.61 -23.43 -2.43
N GLY A 241 14.81 -23.26 -3.73
CA GLY A 241 14.96 -24.36 -4.69
C GLY A 241 13.81 -24.55 -5.67
N ALA A 242 12.71 -23.78 -5.58
CA ALA A 242 11.62 -23.84 -6.54
C ALA A 242 11.64 -22.68 -7.55
N VAL A 243 11.34 -22.98 -8.82
CA VAL A 243 11.28 -22.00 -9.92
C VAL A 243 10.06 -21.06 -9.80
N ARG A 244 8.99 -21.50 -9.11
CA ARG A 244 7.79 -20.71 -8.75
C ARG A 244 7.23 -21.23 -7.42
N GLU A 245 7.65 -20.68 -6.30
CA GLU A 245 7.21 -21.15 -4.99
C GLU A 245 5.77 -20.72 -4.70
N ARG A 246 4.87 -21.70 -4.53
CA ARG A 246 3.58 -21.49 -3.87
C ARG A 246 3.77 -21.85 -2.41
N MET A 247 3.70 -20.87 -1.51
CA MET A 247 3.80 -21.13 -0.08
C MET A 247 2.49 -21.72 0.47
N LEU A 248 2.14 -22.94 0.07
CA LEU A 248 0.98 -23.65 0.62
C LEU A 248 1.18 -23.98 2.10
N PHE A 249 0.09 -24.25 2.82
CA PHE A 249 0.17 -24.53 4.26
C PHE A 249 1.10 -25.71 4.59
N ASN A 250 1.07 -26.78 3.81
CA ASN A 250 1.96 -27.92 4.03
C ASN A 250 3.44 -27.56 3.97
N ARG A 251 3.83 -26.58 3.12
CA ARG A 251 5.19 -26.05 3.07
C ARG A 251 5.48 -25.12 4.22
N LEU A 252 4.57 -24.20 4.53
CA LEU A 252 4.71 -23.32 5.70
C LEU A 252 4.85 -24.14 7.00
N ALA A 253 4.11 -25.24 7.11
CA ALA A 253 4.10 -26.14 8.26
C ALA A 253 5.46 -26.82 8.55
N GLU A 254 6.35 -26.91 7.56
CA GLU A 254 7.72 -27.42 7.70
C GLU A 254 8.66 -26.39 8.36
N GLY A 255 8.23 -25.13 8.48
CA GLY A 255 9.02 -24.08 9.12
C GLY A 255 9.08 -24.23 10.64
N GLU A 256 10.15 -23.71 11.23
CA GLU A 256 10.32 -23.65 12.68
C GLU A 256 9.96 -22.26 13.23
N ILE A 257 9.48 -22.24 14.47
CA ILE A 257 9.20 -21.02 15.23
C ILE A 257 9.75 -21.14 16.66
N GLU A 258 10.34 -20.07 17.16
CA GLU A 258 10.62 -19.91 18.60
C GLU A 258 9.39 -19.28 19.25
N LEU A 259 8.72 -20.08 20.06
CA LEU A 259 7.44 -19.73 20.63
C LEU A 259 7.61 -19.37 22.11
N PRO A 260 7.40 -18.10 22.52
CA PRO A 260 7.37 -17.75 23.93
C PRO A 260 6.12 -18.32 24.61
N ASP A 261 6.14 -18.43 25.93
CA ASP A 261 4.96 -18.84 26.71
C ASP A 261 3.70 -18.06 26.28
N PHE A 262 2.56 -18.74 26.20
CA PHE A 262 1.31 -18.16 25.67
C PHE A 262 0.91 -16.84 26.37
N THR A 263 1.16 -16.71 27.67
CA THR A 263 0.87 -15.47 28.42
C THR A 263 1.74 -14.29 27.98
N ILE A 264 2.97 -14.53 27.52
CA ILE A 264 3.87 -13.51 26.97
C ILE A 264 3.39 -13.11 25.58
N GLN A 265 2.99 -14.08 24.75
CA GLN A 265 2.36 -13.81 23.47
C GLN A 265 1.12 -12.92 23.63
N GLN A 266 0.26 -13.21 24.63
CA GLN A 266 -0.93 -12.39 24.91
C GLN A 266 -0.60 -10.96 25.32
N LYS A 267 0.44 -10.74 26.14
CA LYS A 267 0.89 -9.38 26.49
C LYS A 267 1.39 -8.62 25.27
N ALA A 268 2.21 -9.26 24.43
CA ALA A 268 2.68 -8.69 23.17
C ALA A 268 1.52 -8.42 22.21
N SER A 269 0.57 -9.34 22.10
CA SER A 269 -0.65 -9.24 21.30
C SER A 269 -1.49 -8.03 21.70
N ALA A 270 -1.67 -7.78 23.00
CA ALA A 270 -2.37 -6.58 23.50
C ALA A 270 -1.64 -5.28 23.13
N ALA A 271 -0.30 -5.25 23.21
CA ALA A 271 0.50 -4.10 22.78
C ALA A 271 0.40 -3.87 21.27
N LEU A 272 0.43 -4.93 20.46
CA LEU A 272 0.25 -4.89 19.00
C LEU A 272 -1.14 -4.37 18.62
N ALA A 273 -2.20 -4.83 19.32
CA ALA A 273 -3.56 -4.35 19.11
C ALA A 273 -3.67 -2.83 19.35
N ALA A 274 -2.96 -2.30 20.35
CA ALA A 274 -2.94 -0.86 20.62
C ALA A 274 -2.28 -0.01 19.51
N LEU A 275 -1.43 -0.60 18.65
CA LEU A 275 -0.83 0.10 17.50
C LEU A 275 -1.80 0.27 16.33
N ARG A 276 -2.82 -0.59 16.22
CA ARG A 276 -3.79 -0.58 15.12
C ARG A 276 -4.48 0.78 14.93
N PRO A 277 -5.12 1.39 15.94
CA PRO A 277 -5.77 2.70 15.76
C PRO A 277 -4.77 3.82 15.42
N MET A 278 -3.54 3.76 15.95
CA MET A 278 -2.49 4.74 15.60
C MET A 278 -2.15 4.65 14.11
N ARG A 279 -1.96 3.43 13.60
CA ARG A 279 -1.67 3.20 12.19
C ARG A 279 -2.82 3.68 11.29
N GLN A 280 -4.06 3.33 11.61
CA GLN A 280 -5.24 3.77 10.87
C GLN A 280 -5.36 5.31 10.83
N ALA A 281 -5.08 5.99 11.95
CA ALA A 281 -5.09 7.45 11.99
C ALA A 281 -4.01 8.07 11.08
N ILE A 282 -2.81 7.48 11.04
CA ILE A 282 -1.73 7.94 10.16
C ILE A 282 -2.08 7.69 8.68
N GLU A 283 -2.65 6.52 8.35
CA GLU A 283 -3.11 6.19 7.00
C GLU A 283 -4.21 7.16 6.52
N SER A 284 -5.19 7.47 7.38
CA SER A 284 -6.22 8.46 7.08
C SER A 284 -5.61 9.84 6.81
N LYS A 285 -4.69 10.28 7.68
CA LYS A 285 -4.00 11.56 7.51
C LYS A 285 -3.17 11.59 6.21
N LEU A 286 -2.51 10.50 5.86
CA LEU A 286 -1.74 10.38 4.63
C LEU A 286 -2.64 10.48 3.40
N ASN A 287 -3.82 9.86 3.43
CA ASN A 287 -4.82 9.99 2.37
C ASN A 287 -5.26 11.45 2.18
N ASP A 288 -5.53 12.17 3.27
CA ASP A 288 -5.89 13.59 3.21
C ASP A 288 -4.76 14.45 2.64
N ILE A 289 -3.51 14.21 3.08
CA ILE A 289 -2.32 14.92 2.59
C ILE A 289 -2.13 14.68 1.08
N ASN A 290 -2.36 13.45 0.61
CA ASN A 290 -2.22 13.11 -0.81
C ASN A 290 -3.23 13.86 -1.71
N LEU A 291 -4.34 14.34 -1.15
CA LEU A 291 -5.32 15.17 -1.87
C LEU A 291 -4.96 16.68 -1.85
N LEU A 292 -4.08 17.13 -0.95
CA LEU A 292 -3.74 18.55 -0.81
C LEU A 292 -3.12 19.16 -2.07
N PRO A 293 -2.19 18.50 -2.81
CA PRO A 293 -1.58 19.11 -3.99
C PRO A 293 -2.61 19.57 -5.03
N GLN A 294 -3.64 18.76 -5.29
CA GLN A 294 -4.70 19.11 -6.23
C GLN A 294 -5.55 20.27 -5.71
N LYS A 295 -5.91 20.25 -4.42
CA LYS A 295 -6.69 21.34 -3.79
C LYS A 295 -5.93 22.67 -3.79
N ILE A 296 -4.63 22.66 -3.48
CA ILE A 296 -3.75 23.83 -3.48
C ILE A 296 -3.69 24.45 -4.88
N LEU A 297 -3.53 23.61 -5.92
CA LEU A 297 -3.50 24.07 -7.30
C LEU A 297 -4.85 24.66 -7.74
N ALA A 298 -5.95 23.96 -7.49
CA ALA A 298 -7.30 24.44 -7.84
C ALA A 298 -7.58 25.81 -7.19
N GLN A 299 -7.32 25.96 -5.89
CA GLN A 299 -7.48 27.24 -5.19
C GLN A 299 -6.64 28.37 -5.78
N ALA A 300 -5.47 28.09 -6.35
CA ALA A 300 -4.61 29.12 -6.90
C ALA A 300 -5.00 29.59 -8.31
N PHE A 301 -5.72 28.75 -9.07
CA PHE A 301 -6.03 28.99 -10.48
C PHE A 301 -7.53 29.16 -10.79
N GLU A 302 -8.41 28.80 -9.87
CA GLU A 302 -9.88 28.93 -10.01
C GLU A 302 -10.47 30.15 -9.27
N MET A 303 -9.62 30.99 -8.67
CA MET A 303 -9.97 32.29 -8.06
C MET A 303 -9.58 33.46 -8.95
#